data_AF-A0A6S6SWH4-F1
#
_entry.id   AF-A0A6S6SWH4-F1
#
_cell.length_a   1.000
_cell.length_b   1.000
_cell.length_c   1.000
_cell.angle_alpha   90.00
_cell.angle_beta   90.00
_cell.angle_gamma   90.00
#
_symmetry.space_group_name_H-M   'P 1'
#
loop_
_entity.id
_entity.type
_entity.pdbx_description
1 polymer ?
#
loop_
_entity_poly.entity_id
_entity_poly.type
_entity_poly.pdbx_seq_one_letter_code
_entity_poly.pdbx_strand_id
1 'polypeptide(L)'
;MTKRHKTTITKKLLGQVEELAEQGFNNIQISQSLNIATTTLSTNKELKKSIHRGKEKLAKKVTSSILDTLEKNPTNQQMLVKRLCLFSPVVEIKKLKSAEEALENLSKATKQYADGLINESQLRTIEAVSNSYVKGYEAIELEKRISELERVNDEKK
;
A
#
# COMPACT_ATOMS: atom_id res chain seq x y z
N MET A 1 -14.38 12.27 -31.03
CA MET A 1 -14.85 11.70 -29.75
C MET A 1 -14.73 10.18 -29.79
N THR A 2 -13.72 9.60 -29.15
CA THR A 2 -13.55 8.14 -29.08
C THR A 2 -14.57 7.56 -28.10
N LYS A 3 -15.48 6.72 -28.60
CA LYS A 3 -16.43 5.96 -27.77
C LYS A 3 -15.62 5.15 -26.75
N ARG A 4 -15.68 5.52 -25.47
CA ARG A 4 -15.13 4.70 -24.37
C ARG A 4 -15.88 3.37 -24.39
N HIS A 5 -15.25 2.32 -24.91
CA HIS A 5 -15.78 0.96 -24.82
C HIS A 5 -15.93 0.62 -23.33
N LYS A 6 -17.18 0.47 -22.88
CA LYS A 6 -17.49 0.02 -21.53
C LYS A 6 -17.15 -1.48 -21.49
N THR A 7 -16.04 -1.83 -20.83
CA THR A 7 -15.63 -3.23 -20.67
C THR A 7 -16.70 -3.98 -19.88
N THR A 8 -17.34 -4.95 -20.50
CA THR A 8 -18.27 -5.85 -19.83
C THR A 8 -17.48 -6.81 -18.95
N ILE A 9 -17.72 -6.77 -17.64
CA ILE A 9 -17.07 -7.66 -16.68
C ILE A 9 -17.76 -9.02 -16.76
N THR A 10 -17.00 -10.05 -17.15
CA THR A 10 -17.49 -11.43 -17.24
C THR A 10 -16.66 -12.35 -16.35
N LYS A 11 -17.21 -13.49 -15.93
CA LYS A 11 -16.46 -14.50 -15.17
C LYS A 11 -15.18 -14.95 -15.89
N LYS A 12 -15.22 -15.07 -17.23
CA LYS A 12 -14.05 -15.41 -18.05
C LYS A 12 -12.95 -14.36 -17.93
N LEU A 13 -13.32 -13.08 -18.04
CA LEU A 13 -12.39 -11.96 -17.89
C LEU A 13 -11.75 -11.92 -16.50
N LEU A 14 -12.56 -12.11 -15.46
CA LEU A 14 -12.09 -12.17 -14.07
C LEU A 14 -11.08 -13.30 -13.85
N GLY A 15 -11.29 -14.45 -14.50
CA GLY A 15 -10.36 -15.58 -14.47
C GLY A 15 -9.04 -15.26 -15.17
N GLN A 16 -9.09 -14.67 -16.37
CA GLN A 16 -7.88 -14.30 -17.12
C GLN A 16 -7.05 -13.23 -16.38
N VAL A 17 -7.72 -12.26 -15.75
CA VAL A 17 -7.04 -11.24 -14.92
C VAL A 17 -6.37 -11.87 -13.71
N GLU A 18 -7.03 -12.82 -13.05
CA GLU A 18 -6.48 -13.54 -11.92
C GLU A 18 -5.26 -14.38 -12.33
N GLU A 19 -5.32 -15.07 -13.46
CA GLU A 19 -4.22 -15.89 -14.00
C GLU A 19 -3.00 -15.04 -14.37
N LEU A 20 -3.20 -13.90 -15.05
CA LEU A 20 -2.10 -12.99 -15.37
C LEU A 20 -1.48 -12.38 -14.10
N ALA A 21 -2.29 -12.04 -13.11
CA ALA A 21 -1.79 -11.56 -11.82
C ALA A 21 -1.02 -12.66 -11.06
N GLU A 22 -1.45 -13.93 -11.16
CA GLU A 22 -0.76 -15.09 -10.61
C GLU A 22 0.59 -15.37 -11.31
N GLN A 23 0.75 -14.97 -12.56
CA GLN A 23 2.03 -15.03 -13.30
C GLN A 23 2.97 -13.84 -12.99
N GLY A 24 2.52 -12.86 -12.20
CA GLY A 24 3.32 -11.69 -11.81
C GLY A 24 3.16 -10.46 -12.69
N PHE A 25 2.20 -10.45 -13.63
CA PHE A 25 1.93 -9.26 -14.42
C PHE A 25 1.36 -8.12 -13.57
N ASN A 26 1.88 -6.91 -13.78
CA ASN A 26 1.36 -5.69 -13.17
C ASN A 26 0.12 -5.15 -13.93
N ASN A 27 -0.57 -4.16 -13.37
CA ASN A 27 -1.83 -3.64 -13.96
C ASN A 27 -1.65 -3.10 -15.39
N ILE A 28 -0.48 -2.56 -15.73
CA ILE A 28 -0.19 -2.05 -17.08
C ILE A 28 -0.08 -3.23 -18.05
N GLN A 29 0.67 -4.26 -17.68
CA GLN A 29 0.84 -5.46 -18.50
C GLN A 29 -0.50 -6.20 -18.68
N ILE A 30 -1.28 -6.38 -17.61
CA ILE A 30 -2.63 -6.99 -17.68
C ILE A 30 -3.54 -6.17 -18.61
N SER A 31 -3.47 -4.83 -18.51
CA SER A 31 -4.27 -3.93 -19.34
C SER A 31 -3.95 -4.08 -20.84
N GLN A 32 -2.67 -4.25 -21.17
CA GLN A 32 -2.19 -4.49 -22.53
C GLN A 32 -2.60 -5.88 -23.03
N SER A 33 -2.41 -6.93 -22.21
CA SER A 33 -2.72 -8.31 -22.60
C SER A 33 -4.21 -8.55 -22.85
N LEU A 34 -5.09 -7.89 -22.09
CA LEU A 34 -6.53 -8.09 -22.18
C LEU A 34 -7.27 -6.96 -22.93
N ASN A 35 -6.52 -5.97 -23.43
CA ASN A 35 -7.05 -4.78 -24.07
C ASN A 35 -8.15 -4.08 -23.23
N ILE A 36 -7.87 -3.91 -21.93
CA ILE A 36 -8.74 -3.22 -20.97
C ILE A 36 -8.05 -1.92 -20.57
N ALA A 37 -8.78 -0.84 -20.33
CA ALA A 37 -8.17 0.36 -19.76
C ALA A 37 -7.60 0.09 -18.35
N THR A 38 -6.36 0.54 -18.09
CA THR A 38 -5.68 0.38 -16.79
C THR A 38 -6.48 0.99 -15.63
N THR A 39 -7.21 2.07 -15.90
CA THR A 39 -8.11 2.72 -14.93
C THR A 39 -9.27 1.81 -14.54
N THR A 40 -9.80 1.01 -15.46
CA THR A 40 -10.88 0.04 -15.19
C THR A 40 -10.41 -1.05 -14.23
N LEU A 41 -9.19 -1.57 -14.41
CA LEU A 41 -8.58 -2.54 -13.47
C LEU A 41 -8.43 -1.97 -12.06
N SER A 42 -8.18 -0.66 -11.94
CA SER A 42 -7.89 0.01 -10.66
C SER A 42 -9.16 0.50 -9.94
N THR A 43 -10.28 0.65 -10.65
CA THR A 43 -11.53 1.21 -10.13
C THR A 43 -12.62 0.15 -9.94
N ASN A 44 -12.66 -0.89 -10.77
CA ASN A 44 -13.67 -1.93 -10.67
C ASN A 44 -13.38 -2.90 -9.51
N LYS A 45 -14.38 -3.08 -8.63
CA LYS A 45 -14.25 -3.89 -7.41
C LYS A 45 -13.96 -5.37 -7.69
N GLU A 46 -14.56 -5.96 -8.71
CA GLU A 46 -14.37 -7.38 -9.02
C GLU A 46 -13.01 -7.65 -9.66
N LEU A 47 -12.58 -6.80 -10.59
CA LEU A 47 -11.24 -6.89 -11.19
C LEU A 47 -10.15 -6.72 -10.13
N LYS A 48 -10.29 -5.75 -9.20
CA LYS A 48 -9.37 -5.60 -8.07
C LYS A 48 -9.30 -6.86 -7.20
N LYS A 49 -10.45 -7.48 -6.91
CA LYS A 49 -10.50 -8.74 -6.15
C LYS A 49 -9.79 -9.88 -6.90
N SER A 50 -10.01 -10.02 -8.20
CA SER A 50 -9.30 -11.01 -9.02
C SER A 50 -7.78 -10.79 -9.03
N ILE A 51 -7.33 -9.54 -9.22
CA ILE A 51 -5.89 -9.21 -9.16
C ILE A 51 -5.33 -9.57 -7.77
N HIS A 52 -6.05 -9.24 -6.71
CA HIS A 52 -5.62 -9.55 -5.35
C HIS A 52 -5.49 -11.06 -5.13
N ARG A 53 -6.49 -11.85 -5.52
CA ARG A 53 -6.44 -13.32 -5.45
C ARG A 53 -5.28 -13.91 -6.24
N GLY A 54 -5.05 -13.43 -7.46
CA GLY A 54 -3.91 -13.87 -8.28
C GLY A 54 -2.57 -13.58 -7.60
N LYS A 55 -2.41 -12.38 -7.03
CA LYS A 55 -1.22 -12.02 -6.25
C LYS A 55 -1.04 -12.86 -5.00
N GLU A 56 -2.12 -13.18 -4.28
CA GLU A 56 -2.06 -14.09 -3.13
C GLU A 56 -1.61 -15.50 -3.53
N LYS A 57 -2.10 -16.01 -4.66
CA LYS A 57 -1.65 -17.31 -5.20
C LYS A 57 -0.19 -17.27 -5.60
N LEU A 58 0.25 -16.21 -6.29
CA LEU A 58 1.66 -16.01 -6.62
C LEU A 58 2.52 -15.98 -5.35
N ALA A 59 2.11 -15.21 -4.34
CA ALA A 59 2.82 -15.14 -3.07
C ALA A 59 2.95 -16.52 -2.43
N LYS A 60 1.87 -17.31 -2.37
CA LYS A 60 1.91 -18.70 -1.88
C LYS A 60 2.88 -19.59 -2.66
N LYS A 61 2.86 -19.52 -4.00
CA LYS A 61 3.80 -20.27 -4.86
C LYS A 61 5.25 -19.88 -4.61
N VAL A 62 5.52 -18.58 -4.52
CA VAL A 62 6.85 -18.05 -4.23
C VAL A 62 7.32 -18.48 -2.84
N THR A 63 6.47 -18.36 -1.82
CA THR A 63 6.79 -18.85 -0.46
C THR A 63 7.08 -20.34 -0.45
N SER A 64 6.27 -21.17 -1.10
CA SER A 64 6.52 -22.62 -1.19
C SER A 64 7.87 -22.91 -1.84
N SER A 65 8.15 -22.32 -3.00
CA SER A 65 9.41 -22.50 -3.72
C SER A 65 10.63 -22.08 -2.90
N ILE A 66 10.50 -21.00 -2.11
CA ILE A 66 11.57 -20.52 -1.23
C ILE A 66 11.78 -21.48 -0.06
N LEU A 67 10.71 -22.00 0.54
CA LEU A 67 10.80 -22.99 1.62
C LEU A 67 11.44 -24.30 1.10
N ASP A 68 11.05 -24.75 -0.10
CA ASP A 68 11.59 -25.96 -0.73
C ASP A 68 13.09 -25.84 -1.09
N THR A 69 13.59 -24.61 -1.24
CA THR A 69 14.99 -24.33 -1.58
C THR A 69 15.79 -23.74 -0.41
N LEU A 70 15.17 -23.61 0.77
CA LEU A 70 15.77 -23.00 1.96
C LEU A 70 17.02 -23.75 2.41
N GLU A 71 17.00 -25.08 2.37
CA GLU A 71 18.13 -25.94 2.77
C GLU A 71 19.34 -25.79 1.83
N LYS A 72 19.10 -25.42 0.57
CA LYS A 72 20.17 -25.31 -0.45
C LYS A 72 20.89 -23.97 -0.41
N ASN A 73 20.21 -22.90 -0.01
CA ASN A 73 20.82 -21.56 0.08
C ASN A 73 20.11 -20.68 1.13
N PRO A 74 20.29 -20.98 2.42
CA PRO A 74 19.51 -20.37 3.51
C PRO A 74 19.70 -18.85 3.61
N THR A 75 20.90 -18.33 3.37
CA THR A 75 21.20 -16.89 3.47
C THR A 75 20.49 -16.09 2.39
N ASN A 76 20.59 -16.50 1.12
CA ASN A 76 19.91 -15.81 0.03
C ASN A 76 18.39 -15.91 0.16
N GLN A 77 17.89 -17.06 0.61
CA GLN A 77 16.46 -17.25 0.81
C GLN A 77 15.92 -16.46 2.00
N GLN A 78 16.66 -16.36 3.11
CA GLN A 78 16.29 -15.45 4.21
C GLN A 78 16.24 -13.99 3.75
N MET A 79 17.20 -13.54 2.93
CA MET A 79 17.17 -12.20 2.34
C MET A 79 15.95 -12.01 1.41
N LEU A 80 15.62 -13.02 0.62
CA LEU A 80 14.46 -13.00 -0.28
C LEU A 80 13.15 -12.91 0.51
N VAL A 81 12.99 -13.73 1.54
CA VAL A 81 11.83 -13.72 2.45
C VAL A 81 11.62 -12.34 3.06
N LYS A 82 12.69 -11.71 3.55
CA LYS A 82 12.65 -10.36 4.14
C LYS A 82 12.26 -9.30 3.11
N ARG A 83 12.83 -9.34 1.91
CA ARG A 83 12.50 -8.38 0.82
C ARG A 83 11.09 -8.56 0.29
N LEU A 84 10.61 -9.79 0.23
CA LEU A 84 9.29 -10.13 -0.28
C LEU A 84 8.20 -10.05 0.79
N CYS A 85 8.57 -9.85 2.07
CA CYS A 85 7.65 -9.75 3.20
C CYS A 85 6.64 -10.91 3.25
N LEU A 86 7.08 -12.14 2.93
CA LEU A 86 6.20 -13.30 2.70
C LEU A 86 5.46 -13.75 3.96
N PHE A 87 5.94 -13.37 5.13
CA PHE A 87 5.34 -13.66 6.42
C PHE A 87 4.78 -12.41 7.11
N SER A 88 4.73 -11.27 6.41
CA SER A 88 4.29 -10.04 7.05
C SER A 88 2.78 -10.07 7.32
N PRO A 89 2.37 -9.86 8.58
CA PRO A 89 0.97 -9.65 8.89
C PRO A 89 0.46 -8.40 8.15
N VAL A 90 -0.84 -8.41 7.82
CA VAL A 90 -1.56 -7.23 7.35
C VAL A 90 -1.29 -6.12 8.36
N VAL A 91 -0.52 -5.12 7.95
CA VAL A 91 -0.19 -3.98 8.81
C VAL A 91 -1.49 -3.22 9.06
N GLU A 92 -2.00 -3.32 10.28
CA GLU A 92 -3.13 -2.54 10.74
C GLU A 92 -2.71 -1.07 10.79
N ILE A 93 -3.23 -0.27 9.86
CA ILE A 93 -3.03 1.17 9.88
C ILE A 93 -3.85 1.72 11.05
N LYS A 94 -3.18 1.98 12.18
CA LYS A 94 -3.82 2.58 13.35
C LYS A 94 -4.29 4.00 13.05
N LYS A 95 -5.47 4.34 13.59
CA LYS A 95 -5.98 5.72 13.57
C LYS A 95 -5.22 6.53 14.62
N LEU A 96 -4.42 7.49 14.16
CA LEU A 96 -3.57 8.34 15.00
C LEU A 96 -4.41 9.33 15.82
N LYS A 97 -4.04 9.56 17.09
CA LYS A 97 -4.73 10.49 18.00
C LYS A 97 -3.90 11.69 18.43
N SER A 98 -2.58 11.66 18.24
CA SER A 98 -1.69 12.80 18.49
C SER A 98 -0.54 12.88 17.48
N ALA A 99 0.15 14.03 17.46
CA ALA A 99 1.31 14.25 16.61
C ALA A 99 2.52 13.39 17.07
N GLU A 100 2.67 13.18 18.38
CA GLU A 100 3.70 12.29 18.93
C GLU A 100 3.45 10.84 18.50
N GLU A 101 2.20 10.36 18.56
CA GLU A 101 1.83 9.04 18.05
C GLU A 101 2.11 8.90 16.56
N ALA A 102 1.90 9.96 15.77
CA ALA A 102 2.20 9.97 14.34
C ALA A 102 3.70 9.81 14.07
N LEU A 103 4.54 10.53 14.80
CA LEU A 103 6.00 10.45 14.68
C LEU A 103 6.54 9.10 15.17
N GLU A 104 6.01 8.58 16.27
CA GLU A 104 6.38 7.26 16.79
C GLU A 104 5.99 6.15 15.81
N ASN A 105 4.81 6.24 15.21
CA ASN A 105 4.35 5.30 14.19
C ASN A 105 5.22 5.35 12.93
N LEU A 106 5.66 6.54 12.51
CA LEU A 106 6.60 6.71 11.39
C LEU A 106 7.95 6.06 11.68
N SER A 107 8.54 6.36 12.86
CA SER A 107 9.81 5.80 13.30
C SER A 107 9.78 4.26 13.37
N LYS A 108 8.68 3.72 13.93
CA LYS A 108 8.45 2.28 13.99
C LYS A 108 8.33 1.67 12.59
N ALA A 109 7.63 2.31 11.67
CA ALA A 109 7.49 1.84 10.30
C ALA A 109 8.83 1.80 9.56
N THR A 110 9.67 2.84 9.71
CA THR A 110 11.02 2.85 9.12
C THR A 110 11.89 1.71 9.64
N LYS A 111 11.84 1.44 10.96
CA LYS A 111 12.57 0.31 11.56
C LYS A 111 12.04 -1.03 11.07
N GLN A 112 10.72 -1.21 11.03
CA GLN A 112 10.09 -2.42 10.52
C GLN A 112 10.39 -2.66 9.03
N TYR A 113 10.53 -1.61 8.24
CA TYR A 113 10.95 -1.71 6.84
C TYR A 113 12.40 -2.18 6.72
N ALA A 114 13.31 -1.61 7.52
CA ALA A 114 14.71 -2.03 7.57
C ALA A 114 14.85 -3.50 8.01
N ASP A 115 14.00 -3.96 8.93
CA ASP A 115 13.96 -5.34 9.41
C ASP A 115 13.28 -6.32 8.42
N GLY A 116 12.69 -5.81 7.33
CA GLY A 116 11.94 -6.61 6.34
C GLY A 116 10.57 -7.08 6.81
N LEU A 117 10.05 -6.48 7.88
CA LEU A 117 8.75 -6.80 8.48
C LEU A 117 7.58 -6.14 7.76
N ILE A 118 7.80 -5.08 7.00
CA ILE A 118 6.80 -4.43 6.15
C ILE A 118 7.39 -4.12 4.77
N ASN A 119 6.56 -4.13 3.74
CA ASN A 119 7.00 -3.81 2.37
C ASN A 119 6.96 -2.30 2.08
N GLU A 120 7.56 -1.90 0.96
CA GLU A 120 7.64 -0.49 0.56
C GLU A 120 6.25 0.18 0.40
N SER A 121 5.25 -0.57 -0.10
CA SER A 121 3.90 -0.03 -0.25
C SER A 121 3.25 0.25 1.11
N GLN A 122 3.51 -0.58 2.12
CA GLN A 122 3.04 -0.39 3.48
C GLN A 122 3.75 0.78 4.15
N LEU A 123 5.07 0.91 3.98
CA LEU A 123 5.85 2.05 4.45
C LEU A 123 5.29 3.37 3.88
N ARG A 124 5.15 3.47 2.55
CA ARG A 124 4.60 4.67 1.89
C ARG A 124 3.20 5.03 2.38
N THR A 125 2.39 4.03 2.71
CA THR A 125 1.04 4.27 3.24
C THR A 125 1.10 4.85 4.65
N ILE A 126 1.95 4.30 5.53
CA ILE A 126 2.15 4.81 6.89
C ILE A 126 2.76 6.21 6.88
N GLU A 127 3.72 6.46 5.98
CA GLU A 127 4.31 7.78 5.77
C GLU A 127 3.26 8.80 5.34
N ALA A 128 2.40 8.46 4.37
CA ALA A 128 1.35 9.36 3.91
C ALA A 128 0.38 9.71 5.04
N VAL A 129 -0.09 8.72 5.80
CA VAL A 129 -1.05 8.94 6.90
C VAL A 129 -0.42 9.77 8.02
N SER A 130 0.80 9.44 8.43
CA SER A 130 1.47 10.12 9.54
C SER A 130 1.85 11.55 9.17
N ASN A 131 2.37 11.78 7.97
CA ASN A 131 2.71 13.13 7.49
C ASN A 131 1.47 14.01 7.31
N SER A 132 0.37 13.46 6.80
CA SER A 132 -0.90 14.21 6.72
C SER A 132 -1.43 14.59 8.10
N TYR A 133 -1.29 13.72 9.10
CA TYR A 133 -1.70 14.01 10.46
C TYR A 133 -0.86 15.12 11.10
N VAL A 134 0.48 15.01 11.02
CA VAL A 134 1.41 16.01 11.57
C VAL A 134 1.15 17.39 10.97
N LYS A 135 1.04 17.49 9.64
CA LYS A 135 0.76 18.75 8.96
C LYS A 135 -0.60 19.35 9.35
N GLY A 136 -1.62 18.50 9.51
CA GLY A 136 -2.93 18.95 9.97
C GLY A 136 -2.90 19.46 11.40
N TYR A 137 -2.15 18.80 12.28
CA TYR A 137 -1.94 19.24 13.66
C TYR A 137 -1.18 20.57 13.73
N GLU A 138 -0.08 20.71 12.99
CA GLU A 138 0.72 21.94 12.90
C GLU A 138 -0.12 23.14 12.43
N ALA A 139 -0.96 22.95 11.41
CA ALA A 139 -1.85 24.00 10.93
C ALA A 139 -2.83 24.48 12.02
N ILE A 140 -3.45 23.55 12.75
CA ILE A 140 -4.40 23.87 13.83
C ILE A 140 -3.70 24.56 15.01
N GLU A 141 -2.47 24.14 15.35
CA GLU A 141 -1.70 24.74 16.44
C GLU A 141 -1.27 26.17 16.09
N LEU A 142 -0.86 26.41 14.85
CA LEU A 142 -0.54 27.74 14.32
C LEU A 142 -1.77 28.65 14.30
N GLU A 143 -2.92 28.18 13.82
CA GLU A 143 -4.17 28.94 13.83
C GLU A 143 -4.55 29.37 15.26
N LYS A 144 -4.46 28.45 16.23
CA LYS A 144 -4.74 28.75 17.64
C LYS A 144 -3.81 29.82 18.20
N ARG A 145 -2.50 29.68 17.96
CA ARG A 145 -1.49 30.66 18.39
C ARG A 145 -1.73 32.03 17.78
N ILE A 146 -2.08 32.09 16.50
CA ILE A 146 -2.41 33.35 15.82
C ILE A 146 -3.65 33.99 16.47
N SER A 147 -4.73 33.23 16.67
CA SER A 147 -5.95 33.76 17.31
C SER A 147 -5.72 34.25 18.74
N GLU A 148 -4.87 33.57 19.52
CA GLU A 148 -4.49 34.03 20.86
C GLU A 148 -3.66 35.31 20.81
N LEU A 149 -2.72 35.41 19.87
CA LEU A 149 -1.91 36.62 19.66
C LEU A 149 -2.77 37.81 19.22
N GLU A 150 -3.72 37.60 18.31
CA GLU A 150 -4.68 38.62 17.87
C GLU A 150 -5.53 39.12 19.04
N ARG A 151 -6.07 38.21 19.86
CA ARG A 151 -6.86 38.57 21.04
C ARG A 151 -6.06 39.39 22.06
N VAL A 152 -4.83 38.99 22.35
CA VAL A 152 -3.95 39.72 23.27
C VAL A 152 -3.56 41.10 22.72
N ASN A 153 -3.47 41.25 21.41
CA ASN A 153 -3.14 42.52 20.77
C ASN A 153 -4.34 43.48 20.74
N ASP A 154 -5.55 42.95 20.56
CA ASP A 154 -6.78 43.72 20.63
C ASP A 154 -7.13 44.17 22.06
N GLU A 155 -6.85 43.33 23.08
CA GLU A 155 -7.01 43.70 24.49
C GLU A 155 -5.99 44.76 24.98
N LYS A 156 -4.92 45.02 24.20
CA LYS A 156 -3.90 46.03 24.49
C LYS A 156 -4.12 47.36 23.76
N LYS A 157 -5.14 47.47 22.92
CA LYS A 157 -5.59 48.73 22.29
C LYS A 157 -6.69 49.39 23.11
#